data_AF-A0A2E9NRM9-F1
#
_entry.id   AF-A0A2E9NRM9-F1
#
_cell.length_a   1.000
_cell.length_b   1.000
_cell.length_c   1.000
_cell.angle_alpha   90.00
_cell.angle_beta   90.00
_cell.angle_gamma   90.00
#
_symmetry.space_group_name_H-M   'P 1'
#
loop_
_entity.id
_entity.type
_entity.pdbx_description
1 polymer ?
#
loop_
_entity_poly.entity_id
_entity_poly.type
_entity_poly.pdbx_seq_one_letter_code
_entity_poly.pdbx_strand_id
1 'polypeptide(L)' 'MINVRCEKPVDLNHDPAIIAAVNDIEQQLGASGRVLLRPSGTEPLIRVMVEGQDEQLVGQLTQQLADQVQAIVG' A
#
# COMPACT_ATOMS: atom_id res chain seq x y z
N MET A 1 -3.63 -8.96 0.68
CA MET A 1 -2.93 -8.36 -0.48
C MET A 1 -3.97 -7.89 -1.48
N ILE A 2 -3.82 -6.67 -2.00
CA ILE A 2 -4.68 -6.09 -3.03
C ILE A 2 -3.78 -5.60 -4.18
N ASN A 3 -4.22 -5.81 -5.41
CA ASN A 3 -3.52 -5.31 -6.60
C ASN A 3 -4.22 -4.03 -7.07
N VAL A 4 -3.46 -2.94 -7.15
CA VAL A 4 -3.91 -1.63 -7.64
C VAL A 4 -3.42 -1.46 -9.07
N ARG A 5 -4.29 -1.04 -10.00
CA ARG A 5 -3.89 -0.85 -11.39
C ARG A 5 -3.19 0.49 -11.56
N CYS A 6 -2.10 0.50 -12.31
CA CYS A 6 -1.25 1.67 -12.48
C CYS A 6 -0.75 1.72 -13.93
N GLU A 7 -1.24 2.67 -14.72
CA GLU A 7 -0.94 2.74 -16.17
C GLU A 7 0.47 3.29 -16.46
N LYS A 8 1.02 4.08 -15.53
CA LYS A 8 2.34 4.70 -15.64
C LYS A 8 3.27 4.13 -14.58
N PRO A 9 4.59 4.06 -14.85
CA PRO A 9 5.55 3.79 -13.79
C PRO A 9 5.45 4.88 -12.72
N VAL A 10 5.23 4.48 -11.47
CA VAL A 10 5.21 5.38 -10.31
C VAL A 10 6.39 5.04 -9.41
N ASP A 11 7.13 6.06 -8.99
CA ASP A 11 8.20 5.90 -8.01
C ASP A 11 7.61 5.90 -6.60
N LEU A 12 7.26 4.69 -6.13
CA LEU A 12 6.63 4.49 -4.83
C LEU A 12 7.49 5.00 -3.66
N ASN A 13 8.81 5.09 -3.84
CA ASN A 13 9.73 5.48 -2.77
C ASN A 13 9.96 6.99 -2.67
N HIS A 14 9.58 7.75 -3.71
CA HIS A 14 9.82 9.20 -3.77
C HIS A 14 8.53 10.01 -3.94
N ASP A 15 7.37 9.38 -4.13
CA ASP A 15 6.09 10.08 -4.13
C ASP A 15 5.66 10.45 -2.70
N PRO A 16 5.59 11.75 -2.35
CA PRO A 16 5.27 12.18 -0.98
C PRO A 16 3.88 11.73 -0.50
N ALA A 17 2.91 11.58 -1.42
CA ALA A 17 1.57 11.13 -1.07
C ALA A 17 1.56 9.63 -0.74
N ILE A 18 2.32 8.82 -1.50
CA ILE A 18 2.47 7.39 -1.21
C ILE A 18 3.23 7.18 0.10
N ILE A 19 4.32 7.92 0.33
CA ILE A 19 5.09 7.85 1.59
C ILE A 19 4.19 8.22 2.78
N ALA A 20 3.39 9.28 2.66
CA ALA A 20 2.47 9.68 3.72
C ALA A 20 1.41 8.60 4.01
N ALA A 21 0.82 8.01 2.97
CA ALA A 21 -0.14 6.91 3.09
C ALA A 21 0.49 5.68 3.79
N VAL A 22 1.70 5.28 3.39
CA VAL A 22 2.43 4.17 4.03
C VAL A 22 2.68 4.45 5.50
N ASN A 23 3.20 5.64 5.83
CA ASN A 23 3.51 6.01 7.20
C ASN A 23 2.27 6.01 8.10
N ASP A 24 1.13 6.53 7.62
CA ASP A 24 -0.14 6.53 8.38
C ASP A 24 -0.58 5.10 8.75
N ILE A 25 -0.46 4.17 7.79
CA ILE A 25 -0.82 2.77 8.00
C ILE A 25 0.18 2.07 8.94
N GLU A 26 1.49 2.33 8.79
CA GLU A 26 2.51 1.79 9.70
C GLU A 26 2.32 2.27 11.15
N GLN A 27 1.92 3.53 11.36
CA GLN A 27 1.61 4.03 12.70
C GLN A 27 0.41 3.29 13.31
N GLN A 28 -0.63 3.00 12.52
CA GLN A 28 -1.81 2.27 12.99
C GLN A 28 -1.50 0.79 13.30
N LEU A 29 -0.58 0.17 12.55
CA LEU A 29 -0.11 -1.20 12.81
C LEU A 29 0.79 -1.31 14.05
N GLY A 30 1.48 -0.22 14.40
CA GLY A 30 2.48 -0.22 15.46
C GLY A 30 3.65 -1.17 15.17
N ALA A 31 4.37 -1.57 16.23
CA ALA A 31 5.63 -2.31 16.09
C ALA A 31 5.49 -3.76 15.59
N SER A 32 4.27 -4.31 15.52
CA SER A 32 4.03 -5.71 15.18
C SER A 32 3.50 -5.93 13.76
N GLY A 33 3.39 -4.86 12.96
CA GLY A 33 2.97 -4.96 11.57
C GLY A 33 3.98 -4.34 10.61
N ARG A 34 3.75 -4.57 9.33
CA ARG A 34 4.55 -3.99 8.24
C ARG A 34 3.70 -3.73 7.01
N VAL A 35 4.08 -2.71 6.27
CA VAL A 35 3.51 -2.38 4.97
C VAL A 35 4.53 -2.76 3.89
N LEU A 36 4.07 -3.39 2.81
CA LEU A 36 4.86 -3.67 1.63
C LEU A 36 4.11 -3.19 0.39
N LEU A 37 4.65 -2.17 -0.26
CA LEU A 37 4.30 -1.81 -1.62
C LEU A 37 5.40 -2.23 -2.58
N ARG A 38 5.01 -2.78 -3.73
CA ARG A 38 5.93 -3.05 -4.83
C ARG A 38 5.24 -2.89 -6.18
N PRO A 39 5.91 -2.34 -7.19
CA PRO A 39 5.44 -2.46 -8.56
C PRO A 39 5.55 -3.93 -9.02
N SER A 40 4.64 -4.35 -9.89
CA SER A 40 4.77 -5.61 -10.62
C SER A 40 5.76 -5.43 -11.77
N GLY A 41 6.67 -6.40 -11.95
CA GLY A 41 7.68 -6.34 -13.01
C GLY A 41 7.16 -6.77 -14.39
N THR A 42 5.99 -7.40 -14.45
CA THR A 42 5.43 -7.99 -15.68
C THR A 42 4.03 -7.48 -16.01
N GLU A 43 3.41 -6.71 -15.11
CA GLU A 43 2.03 -6.24 -15.24
C GLU A 43 1.93 -4.78 -14.78
N PRO A 44 0.97 -3.98 -15.30
CA PRO A 44 0.74 -2.59 -14.88
C PRO A 44 -0.01 -2.53 -13.54
N LEU A 45 0.60 -3.10 -12.50
CA LEU A 45 0.01 -3.27 -11.17
C LEU A 45 1.00 -2.84 -10.08
N ILE A 46 0.47 -2.27 -9.00
CA ILE A 46 1.13 -2.12 -7.72
C ILE A 46 0.52 -3.14 -6.76
N ARG A 47 1.36 -3.91 -6.07
CA ARG A 47 0.94 -4.89 -5.08
C ARG A 47 0.99 -4.25 -3.71
N VAL A 48 -0.16 -4.13 -3.07
CA VAL A 48 -0.33 -3.57 -1.73
C VAL A 48 -0.52 -4.73 -0.75
N MET A 49 0.37 -4.83 0.23
CA MET A 49 0.31 -5.85 1.26
C MET A 49 0.55 -5.22 2.62
N VAL A 50 -0.31 -5.58 3.57
CA VAL A 50 -0.16 -5.25 4.98
C VAL A 50 -0.10 -6.57 5.75
N GLU A 51 0.76 -6.62 6.75
CA GLU A 51 0.93 -7.77 7.63
C GLU A 51 0.86 -7.32 9.09
N GLY A 52 0.31 -8.15 9.97
CA GLY A 52 0.10 -7.86 11.38
C GLY A 52 -0.58 -9.03 12.10
N GLN A 53 -0.70 -8.93 13.43
CA GLN A 53 -1.28 -9.99 14.27
C GLN A 53 -2.82 -9.99 14.27
N ASP A 54 -3.43 -8.81 14.11
CA ASP A 54 -4.88 -8.65 14.06
C ASP A 54 -5.34 -8.70 12.60
N GLU A 55 -5.97 -9.81 12.22
CA GLU A 55 -6.46 -10.03 10.85
C GLU A 55 -7.53 -9.01 10.43
N GLN A 56 -8.40 -8.59 11.36
CA GLN A 56 -9.45 -7.61 11.05
C GLN A 56 -8.83 -6.25 10.76
N LEU A 57 -7.91 -5.80 11.61
CA LEU A 57 -7.17 -4.56 11.40
C LEU A 57 -6.35 -4.62 10.10
N VAL A 58 -5.62 -5.71 9.86
CA VAL A 58 -4.83 -5.90 8.65
C VAL A 58 -5.70 -5.82 7.40
N GLY A 59 -6.87 -6.45 7.40
CA GLY A 59 -7.82 -6.38 6.28
C GLY A 59 -8.29 -4.96 6.01
N GLN A 60 -8.68 -4.23 7.05
CA GLN A 60 -9.12 -2.84 6.95
C GLN A 60 -8.00 -1.93 6.41
N LEU A 61 -6.81 -2.03 6.98
CA LEU A 61 -5.67 -1.21 6.59
C LEU A 61 -5.15 -1.53 5.19
N THR A 62 -5.20 -2.81 4.77
CA THR A 62 -4.87 -3.19 3.39
C THR A 62 -5.81 -2.51 2.40
N GLN A 63 -7.12 -2.53 2.68
CA GLN A 63 -8.12 -1.91 1.80
C GLN A 63 -7.95 -0.39 1.76
N GLN A 64 -7.81 0.24 2.93
CA GLN A 64 -7.59 1.69 3.03
C GLN A 64 -6.37 2.14 2.22
N LEU A 65 -5.23 1.44 2.38
CA LEU A 65 -4.01 1.77 1.66
C LEU A 65 -4.17 1.56 0.14
N ALA A 66 -4.85 0.48 -0.27
CA ALA A 66 -5.10 0.22 -1.69
C ALA A 66 -5.94 1.33 -2.31
N ASP A 67 -6.97 1.83 -1.62
CA ASP A 67 -7.82 2.91 -2.10
C ASP A 67 -7.04 4.23 -2.20
N GLN A 68 -6.20 4.55 -1.22
CA GLN A 68 -5.32 5.72 -1.26
C GLN A 68 -4.33 5.65 -2.43
N VAL A 69 -3.66 4.51 -2.61
CA VAL A 69 -2.73 4.30 -3.73
C VAL A 69 -3.46 4.41 -5.06
N GLN A 70 -4.65 3.83 -5.19
CA GLN A 70 -5.47 3.92 -6.41
C GLN A 70 -5.83 5.37 -6.75
N ALA A 71 -6.09 6.22 -5.76
CA ALA A 71 -6.37 7.65 -5.97
C ALA A 71 -5.13 8.48 -6.37
N ILE A 72 -3.92 8.02 -6.02
CA ILE A 72 -2.66 8.68 -6.37
C ILE A 72 -2.20 8.29 -7.79
N VAL A 73 -2.38 7.01 -8.14
CA VAL A 73 -1.78 6.42 -9.36
C VAL A 73 -2.75 6.18 -10.51
N GLY A 74 -4.06 6.26 -10.25
CA GLY A 74 -5.12 6.25 -11.26
C GLY A 74 -5.29 7.63 -11.91
#